data_AF-A0A9W7H5F9-F1
#
_entry.id   AF-A0A9W7H5F9-F1
#
_cell.length_a   1.000
_cell.length_b   1.000
_cell.length_c   1.000
_cell.angle_alpha   90.00
_cell.angle_beta   90.00
_cell.angle_gamma   90.00
#
_symmetry.space_group_name_H-M   'P 1'
#
loop_
_entity.id
_entity.type
_entity.pdbx_description
1 polymer ?
#
loop_
_entity_poly.entity_id
_entity_poly.type
_entity_poly.pdbx_seq_one_letter_code
_entity_poly.pdbx_strand_id
1 'polypeptide(L)'
;MKMITCDKAHPKYGQFLNKKIDSYDEMALVVGQDMATGSFARTFADIDLDDINEGSMPLNFDVEDVCEERSKASSSGISKRKRKNVQENVEDDHIHFVGAKLGEIAEALKKFTEDKTPYLYEKVMSMENEGFNDDFLCEVFDFLAKNELEAKAFLAKKTKHRKIWLQKFAQG
;
A
#
# COMPACT_ATOMS: atom_id res chain seq x y z
N MET A 1 40.11 0.09 31.12
CA MET A 1 39.92 1.44 31.69
C MET A 1 40.01 2.49 30.59
N LYS A 2 38.86 3.05 30.18
CA LYS A 2 38.82 4.17 29.22
C LYS A 2 38.87 5.49 30.00
N MET A 3 39.60 6.46 29.44
CA MET A 3 39.87 7.78 30.02
C MET A 3 39.42 8.85 29.02
N ILE A 4 38.91 9.97 29.49
CA ILE A 4 38.60 11.12 28.62
C ILE A 4 39.93 11.75 28.18
N THR A 5 40.25 11.64 26.89
CA THR A 5 41.40 12.30 26.27
C THR A 5 40.97 13.62 25.62
N CYS A 6 41.76 14.67 25.80
CA CYS A 6 41.42 16.02 25.35
C CYS A 6 41.85 16.27 23.91
N ASP A 7 40.95 16.77 23.07
CA ASP A 7 41.33 17.60 21.93
C ASP A 7 41.47 19.06 22.40
N LYS A 8 42.57 19.71 22.02
CA LYS A 8 43.09 21.03 22.44
C LYS A 8 42.11 22.23 22.40
N ALA A 9 40.83 22.03 22.07
CA ALA A 9 39.86 23.07 21.77
C ALA A 9 39.10 23.64 22.99
N HIS A 10 39.02 22.96 24.14
CA HIS A 10 38.13 23.38 25.23
C HIS A 10 38.74 23.34 26.65
N PRO A 11 39.42 24.42 27.09
CA PRO A 11 40.09 24.48 28.41
C PRO A 11 39.14 24.40 29.62
N LYS A 12 37.85 24.75 29.46
CA LYS A 12 36.84 24.71 30.53
C LYS A 12 36.54 23.28 31.02
N TYR A 13 36.78 22.26 30.21
CA TYR A 13 36.52 20.86 30.57
C TYR A 13 37.77 20.12 31.08
N GLY A 14 38.86 20.85 31.34
CA GLY A 14 40.11 20.30 31.87
C GLY A 14 39.93 19.48 33.15
N GLN A 15 38.97 19.88 33.98
CA GLN A 15 38.63 19.18 35.24
C GLN A 15 38.07 17.77 35.05
N PHE A 16 37.69 17.36 33.84
CA PHE A 16 37.17 16.03 33.55
C PHE A 16 38.19 15.14 32.82
N LEU A 17 39.32 15.70 32.41
CA LEU A 17 40.38 14.96 31.73
C LEU A 17 41.09 14.00 32.69
N ASN A 18 41.50 12.85 32.17
CA ASN A 18 42.22 11.81 32.92
C ASN A 18 41.52 11.34 34.21
N LYS A 19 40.22 11.57 34.34
CA LYS A 19 39.41 10.96 35.40
C LYS A 19 38.89 9.61 34.92
N LYS A 20 38.89 8.67 35.85
CA LYS A 20 38.30 7.35 35.66
C LYS A 20 36.78 7.49 35.54
N ILE A 21 36.20 6.82 34.56
CA ILE A 21 34.74 6.70 34.46
C ILE A 21 34.34 5.46 35.26
N ASP A 22 33.63 5.67 36.36
CA ASP A 22 33.14 4.58 37.20
C ASP A 22 32.10 3.73 36.45
N SER A 23 32.11 2.42 36.68
CA SER A 23 31.22 1.44 36.03
C SER A 23 31.25 1.43 34.49
N TYR A 24 32.34 1.91 33.87
CA TYR A 24 32.48 1.89 32.40
C TYR A 24 32.33 0.48 31.82
N ASP A 25 32.94 -0.51 32.46
CA ASP A 25 32.92 -1.89 31.96
C ASP A 25 31.50 -2.49 32.04
N GLU A 26 30.72 -2.13 33.06
CA GLU A 26 29.31 -2.54 33.20
C GLU A 26 28.43 -1.86 32.15
N MET A 27 28.60 -0.55 31.92
CA MET A 27 27.87 0.18 30.87
C MET A 27 28.22 -0.31 29.47
N ALA A 28 29.48 -0.67 29.22
CA ALA A 28 29.91 -1.24 27.95
C ALA A 28 29.31 -2.63 27.68
N LEU A 29 28.95 -3.39 28.73
CA LEU A 29 28.21 -4.64 28.58
C LEU A 29 26.74 -4.38 28.21
N VAL A 30 26.10 -3.36 28.81
CA VAL A 30 24.69 -3.02 28.55
C VAL A 30 24.50 -2.38 27.17
N VAL A 31 25.37 -1.43 26.81
CA VAL A 31 25.30 -0.69 25.53
C VAL A 31 25.95 -1.48 24.39
N GLY A 32 26.70 -2.55 24.70
CA GLY A 32 27.58 -3.24 23.75
C GLY A 32 28.78 -2.38 23.37
N GLN A 33 29.72 -2.94 22.59
CA GLN A 33 30.82 -2.17 21.98
C GLN A 33 30.35 -1.24 20.84
N ASP A 34 29.09 -0.81 20.87
CA ASP A 34 28.53 0.03 19.82
C ASP A 34 29.07 1.46 19.99
N MET A 35 29.97 1.85 19.09
CA MET A 35 30.33 3.24 18.94
C MET A 35 29.21 3.89 18.16
N ALA A 36 28.55 4.90 18.73
CA ALA A 36 27.57 5.69 17.97
C ALA A 36 28.27 6.29 16.73
N THR A 37 28.08 5.68 15.56
CA THR A 37 28.75 6.02 14.29
C THR A 37 28.33 7.38 13.73
N GLY A 38 27.53 8.17 14.48
CA GLY A 38 27.03 9.47 14.06
C GLY A 38 26.13 9.42 12.82
N SER A 39 25.77 8.24 12.33
CA SER A 39 25.05 8.04 11.06
C SER A 39 23.57 8.39 11.12
N PHE A 40 23.01 8.70 12.30
CA PHE A 40 21.61 9.11 12.45
C PHE A 40 21.32 10.55 12.01
N ALA A 41 22.35 11.30 11.59
CA ALA A 41 22.18 12.61 10.94
C ALA A 41 21.93 12.50 9.42
N ARG A 42 21.65 11.30 8.88
CA ARG A 42 21.26 11.12 7.49
C ARG A 42 19.90 11.78 7.24
N THR A 43 19.88 12.80 6.40
CA THR A 43 18.65 13.30 5.78
C THR A 43 18.32 12.46 4.53
N PHE A 44 17.11 12.57 3.97
CA PHE A 44 16.71 11.81 2.78
C PHE A 44 17.69 11.89 1.60
N ALA A 45 18.49 12.96 1.52
CA ALA A 45 19.51 13.15 0.49
C ALA A 45 20.81 12.35 0.71
N ASP A 46 20.98 11.74 1.88
CA ASP A 46 22.18 10.99 2.29
C ASP A 46 21.97 9.46 2.30
N ILE A 47 20.81 9.00 1.81
CA ILE A 47 20.52 7.58 1.59
C ILE A 47 21.11 7.23 0.24
N ASP A 48 22.25 6.54 0.27
CA ASP A 48 22.88 5.98 -0.92
C ASP A 48 22.11 4.71 -1.31
N LEU A 49 21.31 4.77 -2.40
CA LEU A 49 20.54 3.62 -2.88
C LEU A 49 21.44 2.51 -3.44
N ASP A 50 22.72 2.82 -3.69
CA ASP A 50 23.71 1.90 -4.25
C ASP A 50 24.27 0.91 -3.20
N ASP A 51 24.05 1.13 -1.89
CA ASP A 51 24.53 0.26 -0.80
C ASP A 51 23.41 -0.63 -0.22
N ILE A 52 22.39 -0.93 -1.03
CA ILE A 52 21.49 -2.05 -0.75
C ILE A 52 22.17 -3.31 -1.29
N ASN A 53 23.28 -3.72 -0.66
CA ASN A 53 23.83 -5.05 -0.92
C ASN A 53 22.81 -6.09 -0.46
N GLU A 54 22.23 -6.76 -1.44
CA GLU A 54 21.32 -7.88 -1.29
C GLU A 54 21.96 -8.97 -0.44
N GLY A 55 21.47 -9.09 0.80
CA GLY A 55 22.03 -9.99 1.77
C GLY A 55 21.06 -10.40 2.87
N SER A 56 19.76 -10.47 2.61
CA SER A 56 18.90 -11.63 2.97
C SER A 56 17.40 -11.34 2.83
N MET A 57 16.83 -12.09 1.88
CA MET A 57 15.42 -12.48 1.68
C MET A 57 14.58 -11.65 0.68
N PRO A 58 13.88 -12.31 -0.26
CA PRO A 58 13.53 -11.72 -1.55
C PRO A 58 12.06 -11.30 -1.64
N LEU A 59 11.78 -10.20 -2.32
CA LEU A 59 10.49 -9.96 -2.97
C LEU A 59 10.73 -9.41 -4.38
N ASN A 60 10.64 -10.31 -5.37
CA ASN A 60 10.81 -10.04 -6.79
C ASN A 60 9.75 -9.05 -7.30
N PHE A 61 10.20 -8.02 -8.02
CA PHE A 61 9.44 -7.42 -9.10
C PHE A 61 10.38 -6.96 -10.22
N ASP A 62 10.37 -7.70 -11.33
CA ASP A 62 11.09 -7.40 -12.57
C ASP A 62 10.53 -6.11 -13.21
N VAL A 63 11.38 -5.12 -13.46
CA VAL A 63 11.20 -4.16 -14.54
C VAL A 63 12.54 -3.91 -15.22
N GLU A 64 12.54 -4.13 -16.54
CA GLU A 64 13.70 -4.17 -17.43
C GLU A 64 14.53 -2.88 -17.46
N ASP A 65 15.84 -3.14 -17.50
CA ASP A 65 17.01 -2.29 -17.67
C ASP A 65 17.00 -1.45 -18.97
N VAL A 66 17.23 -0.13 -18.85
CA VAL A 66 17.98 0.64 -19.85
C VAL A 66 18.91 1.62 -19.09
N CYS A 67 20.14 1.15 -18.92
CA CYS A 67 21.26 1.83 -18.30
C CYS A 67 21.78 3.06 -19.07
N GLU A 68 22.09 4.12 -18.32
CA GLU A 68 22.76 5.35 -18.72
C GLU A 68 24.23 5.16 -19.14
N GLU A 69 24.68 6.00 -20.08
CA GLU A 69 26.11 6.22 -20.34
C GLU A 69 26.64 7.40 -19.51
N ARG A 70 27.41 7.02 -18.48
CA ARG A 70 28.34 7.76 -17.60
C ARG A 70 28.93 9.07 -18.12
N SER A 71 29.25 9.98 -17.18
CA SER A 71 30.65 10.43 -16.94
C SER A 71 30.86 11.36 -15.72
N LYS A 72 31.49 10.80 -14.69
CA LYS A 72 32.61 11.30 -13.85
C LYS A 72 32.61 12.72 -13.24
N ALA A 73 32.54 12.71 -11.90
CA ALA A 73 33.50 13.26 -10.92
C ALA A 73 34.10 14.68 -11.10
N SER A 74 33.82 15.56 -10.13
CA SER A 74 34.87 16.28 -9.37
C SER A 74 34.30 17.08 -8.20
N SER A 75 35.07 17.06 -7.10
CA SER A 75 34.86 17.76 -5.84
C SER A 75 34.98 19.29 -5.97
N SER A 76 34.22 20.03 -5.16
CA SER A 76 34.72 21.11 -4.28
C SER A 76 33.62 22.09 -3.89
N GLY A 77 33.74 22.67 -2.69
CA GLY A 77 33.19 23.99 -2.41
C GLY A 77 32.04 24.03 -1.41
N ILE A 78 32.40 24.28 -0.14
CA ILE A 78 31.53 24.81 0.90
C ILE A 78 30.86 26.08 0.37
N SER A 79 29.56 26.00 0.07
CA SER A 79 28.74 27.15 -0.27
C SER A 79 27.57 27.21 0.70
N LYS A 80 27.52 28.28 1.50
CA LYS A 80 26.38 28.61 2.35
C LYS A 80 25.18 28.92 1.46
N ARG A 81 24.47 27.87 1.03
CA ARG A 81 23.21 28.01 0.30
C ARG A 81 22.12 28.40 1.29
N LYS A 82 21.60 29.62 1.14
CA LYS A 82 20.27 29.98 1.63
C LYS A 82 19.29 28.92 1.13
N ARG A 83 18.65 28.18 2.03
CA ARG A 83 17.49 27.35 1.69
C ARG A 83 16.39 28.30 1.22
N LYS A 84 16.23 28.42 -0.10
CA LYS A 84 14.95 28.85 -0.67
C LYS A 84 14.02 27.67 -0.45
N ASN A 85 13.03 27.85 0.42
CA ASN A 85 11.94 26.91 0.56
C ASN A 85 11.22 26.85 -0.80
N VAL A 86 11.50 25.79 -1.57
CA VAL A 86 10.69 25.37 -2.71
C VAL A 86 10.20 23.99 -2.30
N GLN A 87 9.18 24.00 -1.46
CA GLN A 87 8.41 22.82 -1.14
C GLN A 87 6.96 23.21 -1.34
N GLU A 88 6.48 22.92 -2.55
CA GLU A 88 5.07 22.84 -2.95
C GLU A 88 5.15 22.47 -4.43
N ASN A 89 4.70 21.26 -4.79
CA ASN A 89 4.22 20.82 -6.11
C ASN A 89 4.44 19.31 -6.34
N VAL A 90 5.41 18.65 -5.69
CA VAL A 90 5.64 17.19 -5.90
C VAL A 90 4.75 16.32 -5.01
N GLU A 91 4.35 16.83 -3.83
CA GLU A 91 3.43 16.12 -2.93
C GLU A 91 1.98 16.12 -3.46
N ASP A 92 1.60 17.13 -4.26
CA ASP A 92 0.24 17.31 -4.75
C ASP A 92 -0.15 16.27 -5.82
N ASP A 93 0.74 15.99 -6.78
CA ASP A 93 0.50 15.01 -7.84
C ASP A 93 0.29 13.59 -7.28
N HIS A 94 1.04 13.23 -6.24
CA HIS A 94 0.92 11.92 -5.60
C HIS A 94 -0.38 11.81 -4.78
N ILE A 95 -0.75 12.87 -4.06
CA ILE A 95 -2.03 12.94 -3.32
C ILE A 95 -3.21 12.87 -4.30
N HIS A 96 -3.16 13.59 -5.42
CA HIS A 96 -4.19 13.54 -6.45
C HIS A 96 -4.30 12.15 -7.07
N PHE A 97 -3.18 11.49 -7.39
CA PHE A 97 -3.16 10.14 -7.92
C PHE A 97 -3.77 9.11 -6.94
N VAL A 98 -3.36 9.15 -5.67
CA VAL A 98 -3.92 8.28 -4.63
C VAL A 98 -5.41 8.56 -4.42
N GLY A 99 -5.82 9.83 -4.44
CA GLY A 99 -7.23 10.24 -4.37
C GLY A 99 -8.06 9.67 -5.51
N ALA A 100 -7.55 9.69 -6.75
CA ALA A 100 -8.21 9.11 -7.91
C ALA A 100 -8.37 7.59 -7.78
N LYS A 101 -7.32 6.87 -7.37
CA LYS A 101 -7.39 5.41 -7.15
C LYS A 101 -8.33 5.02 -6.02
N LEU A 102 -8.35 5.78 -4.93
CA LEU A 102 -9.31 5.57 -3.85
C LEU A 102 -10.75 5.80 -4.32
N GLY A 103 -10.97 6.79 -5.20
CA GLY A 103 -12.24 7.02 -5.87
C GLY A 103 -12.70 5.82 -6.70
N GLU A 104 -11.83 5.25 -7.54
CA GLU A 104 -12.13 4.04 -8.32
C GLU A 104 -12.54 2.86 -7.43
N ILE A 105 -11.84 2.64 -6.30
CA ILE A 105 -12.16 1.59 -5.34
C ILE A 105 -13.52 1.86 -4.69
N ALA A 106 -13.79 3.10 -4.26
CA ALA A 106 -15.06 3.47 -3.65
C ALA A 106 -16.24 3.25 -4.62
N GLU A 107 -16.08 3.62 -5.89
CA GLU A 107 -17.09 3.36 -6.92
C GLU A 107 -17.32 1.86 -7.17
N ALA A 108 -16.25 1.06 -7.21
CA ALA A 108 -16.35 -0.38 -7.36
C ALA A 108 -17.08 -1.04 -6.18
N LEU A 109 -16.78 -0.61 -4.94
CA LEU A 109 -17.47 -1.07 -3.74
C LEU A 109 -18.96 -0.67 -3.76
N LYS A 110 -19.28 0.56 -4.16
CA LYS A 110 -20.67 1.02 -4.28
C LYS A 110 -21.47 0.15 -5.26
N LYS A 111 -20.89 -0.18 -6.42
CA LYS A 111 -21.49 -1.10 -7.40
C LYS A 111 -21.59 -2.54 -6.90
N PHE A 112 -20.68 -2.95 -6.01
CA PHE A 112 -20.71 -4.28 -5.39
C PHE A 112 -21.83 -4.40 -4.35
N THR A 113 -22.11 -3.32 -3.61
CA THR A 113 -23.20 -3.24 -2.63
C THR A 113 -24.56 -2.88 -3.22
N GLU A 114 -24.63 -2.60 -4.52
CA GLU A 114 -25.86 -2.19 -5.17
C GLU A 114 -26.89 -3.32 -5.12
N ASP A 115 -28.07 -3.01 -4.58
CA ASP A 115 -29.15 -3.96 -4.48
C ASP A 115 -29.71 -4.27 -5.88
N LYS A 116 -29.48 -5.50 -6.35
CA LYS A 116 -29.95 -5.99 -7.65
C LYS A 116 -31.34 -6.61 -7.58
N THR A 117 -31.98 -6.59 -6.41
CA THR A 117 -33.31 -7.17 -6.19
C THR A 117 -34.38 -6.58 -7.12
N PRO A 118 -34.45 -5.25 -7.35
CA PRO A 118 -35.42 -4.68 -8.30
C PRO A 118 -35.21 -5.17 -9.73
N TYR A 119 -33.94 -5.26 -10.16
CA TYR A 119 -33.58 -5.75 -11.49
C TYR A 119 -33.89 -7.24 -11.66
N LEU A 120 -33.67 -8.03 -10.61
CA LEU A 120 -34.06 -9.44 -10.57
C LEU A 120 -35.57 -9.60 -10.73
N TYR A 121 -36.36 -8.83 -9.97
CA TYR A 121 -37.83 -8.86 -10.04
C TYR A 121 -38.33 -8.58 -11.46
N GLU A 122 -37.89 -7.48 -12.06
CA GLU A 122 -38.24 -7.11 -13.43
C GLU A 122 -37.94 -8.27 -14.40
N LYS A 123 -36.79 -8.92 -14.24
CA LYS A 123 -36.34 -9.97 -15.15
C LYS A 123 -37.06 -11.30 -14.98
N VAL A 124 -37.49 -11.62 -13.77
CA VAL A 124 -38.35 -12.77 -13.48
C VAL A 124 -39.76 -12.51 -14.03
N MET A 125 -40.36 -11.35 -13.75
CA MET A 125 -41.70 -11.01 -14.22
C MET A 125 -41.81 -10.86 -15.73
N SER A 126 -40.73 -10.43 -16.39
CA SER A 126 -40.65 -10.41 -17.87
C SER A 126 -40.90 -11.78 -18.53
N MET A 127 -40.76 -12.88 -17.79
CA MET A 127 -41.03 -14.24 -18.27
C MET A 127 -42.52 -14.55 -18.38
N GLU A 128 -43.42 -13.71 -17.87
CA GLU A 128 -44.87 -13.82 -18.11
C GLU A 128 -45.17 -13.83 -19.62
N ASN A 129 -44.45 -13.02 -20.40
CA ASN A 129 -44.52 -12.98 -21.87
C ASN A 129 -44.19 -14.33 -22.55
N GLU A 130 -43.52 -15.25 -21.83
CA GLU A 130 -43.17 -16.59 -22.29
C GLU A 130 -44.22 -17.65 -21.91
N GLY A 131 -45.30 -17.24 -21.23
CA GLY A 131 -46.46 -18.06 -20.86
C GLY A 131 -46.45 -18.60 -19.43
N PHE A 132 -45.65 -18.03 -18.52
CA PHE A 132 -45.65 -18.44 -17.11
C PHE A 132 -46.67 -17.64 -16.29
N ASN A 133 -47.30 -18.28 -15.30
CA ASN A 133 -48.23 -17.63 -14.37
C ASN A 133 -47.48 -16.68 -13.41
N ASP A 134 -48.04 -15.50 -13.15
CA ASP A 134 -47.51 -14.49 -12.23
C ASP A 134 -47.30 -15.06 -10.81
N ASP A 135 -48.24 -15.84 -10.28
CA ASP A 135 -48.11 -16.47 -8.95
C ASP A 135 -46.85 -17.36 -8.87
N PHE A 136 -46.60 -18.15 -9.92
CA PHE A 136 -45.41 -19.01 -10.01
C PHE A 136 -44.12 -18.17 -10.14
N LEU A 137 -44.17 -17.06 -10.88
CA LEU A 137 -43.02 -16.16 -11.00
C LEU A 137 -42.71 -15.46 -9.68
N CYS A 138 -43.71 -15.15 -8.85
CA CYS A 138 -43.51 -14.66 -7.48
C CYS A 138 -42.78 -15.70 -6.62
N GLU A 139 -43.20 -16.97 -6.65
CA GLU A 139 -42.51 -18.04 -5.90
C GLU A 139 -41.06 -18.23 -6.35
N VAL A 140 -40.81 -18.17 -7.66
CA VAL A 140 -39.46 -18.21 -8.22
C VAL A 140 -38.64 -17.02 -7.75
N PHE A 141 -39.22 -15.82 -7.75
CA PHE A 141 -38.54 -14.62 -7.28
C PHE A 141 -38.16 -14.76 -5.81
N ASP A 142 -39.08 -15.21 -4.95
CA ASP A 142 -38.81 -15.45 -3.53
C ASP A 142 -37.71 -16.50 -3.31
N PHE A 143 -37.67 -17.53 -4.14
CA PHE A 143 -36.59 -18.53 -4.11
C PHE A 143 -35.25 -17.93 -4.53
N LEU A 144 -35.21 -17.18 -5.63
CA LEU A 144 -33.98 -16.56 -6.13
C LEU A 144 -33.47 -15.45 -5.20
N ALA A 145 -34.37 -14.69 -4.57
CA ALA A 145 -34.02 -13.69 -3.56
C ALA A 145 -33.32 -14.32 -2.34
N LYS A 146 -33.68 -15.56 -1.98
CA LYS A 146 -33.01 -16.35 -0.94
C LYS A 146 -31.71 -16.99 -1.43
N ASN A 147 -31.63 -17.34 -2.71
CA ASN A 147 -30.47 -17.99 -3.33
C ASN A 147 -29.73 -17.07 -4.32
N GLU A 148 -28.83 -16.25 -3.78
CA GLU A 148 -28.08 -15.25 -4.55
C GLU A 148 -27.28 -15.84 -5.74
N LEU A 149 -26.70 -17.03 -5.59
CA LEU A 149 -25.94 -17.70 -6.66
C LEU A 149 -26.85 -18.09 -7.84
N GLU A 150 -28.03 -18.61 -7.55
CA GLU A 150 -29.01 -18.97 -8.58
C GLU A 150 -29.59 -17.73 -9.25
N ALA A 151 -29.85 -16.66 -8.48
CA ALA A 151 -30.27 -15.37 -9.02
C ALA A 151 -29.23 -14.81 -10.00
N LYS A 152 -27.95 -14.79 -9.63
CA LYS A 152 -26.85 -14.36 -10.49
C LYS A 152 -26.77 -15.21 -11.76
N ALA A 153 -26.86 -16.53 -11.63
CA ALA A 153 -26.85 -17.44 -12.78
C ALA A 153 -28.07 -17.23 -13.69
N PHE A 154 -29.25 -16.98 -13.12
CA PHE A 154 -30.48 -16.69 -13.87
C PHE A 154 -30.36 -15.37 -14.63
N LEU A 155 -29.84 -14.32 -14.01
CA LEU A 155 -29.62 -13.03 -14.65
C LEU A 155 -28.60 -13.11 -15.80
N ALA A 156 -27.56 -13.94 -15.69
CA ALA A 156 -26.60 -14.17 -16.76
C ALA A 156 -27.17 -14.95 -17.97
N LYS A 157 -28.26 -15.70 -17.79
CA LYS A 157 -28.89 -16.49 -18.87
C LYS A 157 -29.64 -15.59 -19.86
N LYS A 158 -29.63 -15.97 -21.14
CA LYS A 158 -30.53 -15.40 -22.16
C LYS A 158 -31.97 -15.89 -21.93
N THR A 159 -32.97 -15.18 -22.46
CA THR A 159 -34.41 -15.48 -22.26
C THR A 159 -34.76 -16.95 -22.51
N LYS A 160 -34.28 -17.54 -23.61
CA LYS A 160 -34.49 -18.97 -23.92
C LYS A 160 -33.99 -19.91 -22.81
N HIS A 161 -32.83 -19.61 -22.23
CA HIS A 161 -32.25 -20.42 -21.16
C HIS A 161 -32.95 -20.19 -19.82
N ARG A 162 -33.46 -18.98 -19.57
CA ARG A 162 -34.32 -18.71 -18.40
C ARG A 162 -35.61 -19.52 -18.47
N LYS A 163 -36.24 -19.59 -19.65
CA LYS A 163 -37.42 -20.43 -19.88
C LYS A 163 -37.16 -21.90 -19.56
N ILE A 164 -36.08 -22.46 -20.11
CA ILE A 164 -35.70 -23.86 -19.84
C ILE A 164 -35.42 -24.07 -18.34
N TRP A 165 -34.77 -23.10 -17.70
CA TRP A 165 -34.50 -23.17 -16.27
C TRP A 165 -35.79 -23.15 -15.43
N LEU A 166 -36.73 -22.25 -15.73
CA LEU A 166 -38.04 -22.19 -15.06
C LEU A 166 -38.85 -23.47 -15.24
N GLN A 167 -38.82 -24.06 -16.44
CA GLN A 167 -39.49 -25.34 -16.70
C GLN A 167 -38.92 -26.47 -15.85
N LYS A 168 -37.60 -26.48 -15.62
CA LYS A 168 -36.96 -27.46 -14.74
C LYS A 168 -37.26 -27.18 -13.27
N PHE A 169 -37.31 -25.91 -12.89
CA PHE A 169 -37.67 -25.49 -11.54
C PHE A 169 -39.09 -25.93 -11.17
N ALA A 170 -40.05 -25.79 -12.09
CA ALA A 170 -41.43 -26.24 -11.89
C ALA A 170 -41.62 -27.77 -11.81
N GLN A 171 -40.60 -28.56 -12.12
CA GLN A 171 -40.64 -30.03 -12.10
C GLN A 171 -40.05 -30.65 -10.83
N GLY A 172 -39.37 -29.86 -9.99
CA GLY A 172 -38.79 -30.28 -8.71
C GLY A 172 -39.71 -29.97 -7.55
#